data_AF-A0A2N6EH94-F1
#
_entry.id   AF-A0A2N6EH94-F1
#
_cell.length_a   1.000
_cell.length_b   1.000
_cell.length_c   1.000
_cell.angle_alpha   90.00
_cell.angle_beta   90.00
_cell.angle_gamma   90.00
#
_symmetry.space_group_name_H-M   'P 1'
#
loop_
_entity.id
_entity.type
_entity.pdbx_description
1 polymer ?
#
loop_
_entity_poly.entity_id
_entity_poly.type
_entity_poly.pdbx_seq_one_letter_code
_entity_poly.pdbx_strand_id
1 'polypeptide(L)'
;MTKFLYYLCSTVAAIFILTACGGGGGSSHSDDTGTIPSPSGPPAAIELSSQFNASEGSFTIIATVSDENGEAVNDGTTVVFSSTTGDISPSQAGTVAGMV
;
A
#
# COMPACT_ATOMS: atom_id res chain seq x y z
N MET A 1 -70.39 -11.59 0.12
CA MET A 1 -69.43 -12.30 -0.78
C MET A 1 -68.13 -11.49 -0.89
N THR A 2 -67.33 -11.40 0.19
CA THR A 2 -66.09 -10.58 0.19
C THR A 2 -64.91 -11.26 0.89
N LYS A 3 -65.11 -12.40 1.58
CA LYS A 3 -64.04 -13.18 2.21
C LYS A 3 -63.34 -14.17 1.27
N PHE A 4 -63.95 -14.51 0.14
CA PHE A 4 -63.38 -15.44 -0.85
C PHE A 4 -62.28 -14.79 -1.71
N LEU A 5 -62.32 -13.46 -1.87
CA LEU A 5 -61.34 -12.71 -2.66
C LEU A 5 -60.05 -12.38 -1.87
N TYR A 6 -60.11 -12.36 -0.53
CA TYR A 6 -58.93 -12.14 0.33
C TYR A 6 -58.03 -13.38 0.43
N TYR A 7 -58.61 -14.57 0.36
CA TYR A 7 -57.87 -15.84 0.44
C TYR A 7 -57.11 -16.18 -0.85
N LEU A 8 -57.52 -15.64 -1.99
CA LEU A 8 -56.87 -15.85 -3.29
C LEU A 8 -55.66 -14.92 -3.50
N CYS A 9 -55.58 -13.78 -2.79
CA CYS A 9 -54.45 -12.85 -2.85
C CYS A 9 -53.33 -13.24 -1.88
N SER A 10 -53.66 -13.82 -0.72
CA SER A 10 -52.68 -14.15 0.32
C SER A 10 -51.89 -15.45 0.07
N THR A 11 -52.32 -16.30 -0.84
CA THR A 11 -51.60 -17.56 -1.18
C THR A 11 -50.63 -17.39 -2.36
N VAL A 12 -50.74 -16.29 -3.11
CA VAL A 12 -49.83 -15.97 -4.23
C VAL A 12 -48.52 -15.32 -3.73
N ALA A 13 -48.50 -14.80 -2.51
CA ALA A 13 -47.27 -14.29 -1.87
C ALA A 13 -46.36 -15.40 -1.30
N ALA A 14 -46.80 -16.66 -1.28
CA ALA A 14 -46.03 -17.81 -0.80
C ALA A 14 -45.47 -18.69 -1.94
N ILE A 15 -45.53 -18.21 -3.19
CA ILE A 15 -44.90 -18.87 -4.33
C ILE A 15 -43.39 -18.58 -4.33
N PHE A 16 -42.65 -19.61 -3.91
CA PHE A 16 -41.38 -20.04 -4.48
C PHE A 16 -40.35 -18.94 -4.80
N ILE A 17 -39.57 -18.55 -3.78
CA ILE A 17 -38.19 -18.09 -3.99
C ILE A 17 -37.24 -19.04 -3.26
N LEU A 18 -37.23 -20.29 -3.70
CA LEU A 18 -36.16 -21.26 -3.39
C LEU A 18 -35.50 -21.64 -4.71
N THR A 19 -34.81 -20.67 -5.31
CA THR A 19 -33.95 -20.94 -6.45
C THR A 19 -32.50 -20.83 -6.01
N ALA A 20 -31.97 -22.01 -5.71
CA ALA A 20 -30.60 -22.45 -5.89
C ALA A 20 -29.46 -21.51 -5.46
N CYS A 21 -28.86 -21.86 -4.32
CA CYS A 21 -27.43 -21.66 -4.07
C CYS A 21 -26.65 -22.43 -5.16
N GLY A 22 -26.26 -21.72 -6.22
CA GLY A 22 -25.27 -22.18 -7.19
C GLY A 22 -23.95 -21.51 -6.86
N GLY A 23 -23.09 -22.20 -6.11
CA GLY A 23 -21.71 -21.79 -5.87
C GLY A 23 -20.93 -21.75 -7.18
N GLY A 24 -20.68 -20.56 -7.70
CA GLY A 24 -19.69 -20.34 -8.73
C GLY A 24 -18.30 -20.41 -8.10
N GLY A 25 -17.62 -21.53 -8.28
CA GLY A 25 -16.22 -21.70 -7.91
C GLY A 25 -15.35 -20.73 -8.70
N GLY A 26 -14.95 -19.64 -8.05
CA GLY A 26 -13.84 -18.81 -8.49
C GLY A 26 -12.53 -19.44 -8.05
N SER A 27 -12.05 -20.46 -8.77
CA SER A 27 -10.64 -20.84 -8.68
C SER A 27 -9.85 -19.91 -9.59
N SER A 28 -9.84 -18.62 -9.26
CA SER A 28 -8.68 -17.82 -9.62
C SER A 28 -7.56 -18.35 -8.74
N HIS A 29 -6.81 -19.31 -9.27
CA HIS A 29 -5.41 -19.38 -8.92
C HIS A 29 -4.84 -18.06 -9.42
N SER A 30 -4.98 -17.02 -8.60
CA SER A 30 -4.01 -15.96 -8.66
C SER A 30 -2.73 -16.69 -8.30
N ASP A 31 -1.83 -16.82 -9.26
CA ASP A 31 -0.42 -16.66 -8.96
C ASP A 31 -0.21 -15.23 -8.41
N ASP A 32 -0.93 -14.89 -7.32
CA ASP A 32 -0.59 -13.82 -6.42
C ASP A 32 0.50 -14.42 -5.52
N THR A 33 1.65 -14.65 -6.14
CA THR A 33 2.87 -14.15 -5.52
C THR A 33 2.95 -12.64 -5.73
N GLY A 34 1.82 -11.92 -5.80
CA GLY A 34 1.65 -10.70 -5.04
C GLY A 34 2.10 -11.03 -3.63
N THR A 35 3.41 -10.93 -3.43
CA THR A 35 3.98 -10.62 -2.14
C THR A 35 3.10 -9.49 -1.65
N ILE A 36 2.17 -9.80 -0.74
CA ILE A 36 1.55 -8.78 0.09
C ILE A 36 2.78 -7.99 0.54
N PRO A 37 2.94 -6.71 0.14
CA PRO A 37 4.08 -5.94 0.55
C PRO A 37 4.12 -6.11 2.06
N SER A 38 5.18 -6.77 2.55
CA SER A 38 5.38 -6.86 3.97
C SER A 38 5.30 -5.42 4.47
N PRO A 39 4.43 -5.12 5.45
CA PRO A 39 4.22 -3.74 5.86
C PRO A 39 5.57 -3.23 6.32
N SER A 40 6.15 -2.28 5.58
CA SER A 40 7.49 -1.78 5.85
C SER A 40 7.61 -1.47 7.33
N GLY A 41 8.63 -2.05 7.95
CA GLY A 41 8.87 -1.89 9.37
C GLY A 41 9.32 -0.47 9.73
N PRO A 42 9.52 -0.21 11.04
CA PRO A 42 10.21 1.01 11.46
C PRO A 42 11.63 1.08 10.85
N PRO A 43 12.18 2.29 10.62
CA PRO A 43 13.55 2.43 10.13
C PRO A 43 14.56 1.76 11.06
N ALA A 44 15.43 0.93 10.50
CA ALA A 44 16.48 0.23 11.25
C ALA A 44 17.88 0.53 10.72
N ALA A 45 18.02 0.81 9.43
CA ALA A 45 19.31 1.11 8.79
C ALA A 45 19.21 2.30 7.83
N ILE A 46 20.34 2.98 7.65
CA ILE A 46 20.53 4.06 6.68
C ILE A 46 21.88 3.90 6.00
N GLU A 47 21.88 3.92 4.67
CA GLU A 47 23.08 3.92 3.84
C GLU A 47 23.17 5.25 3.08
N LEU A 48 24.36 5.84 3.04
CA LEU A 48 24.60 7.10 2.35
C LEU A 48 25.51 6.87 1.14
N SER A 49 25.10 7.40 -0.01
CA SER A 49 25.91 7.48 -1.21
C SER A 49 26.12 8.94 -1.59
N SER A 50 27.29 9.26 -2.16
CA SER A 50 27.64 10.61 -2.59
C SER A 50 28.17 10.62 -4.02
N GLN A 51 27.72 11.55 -4.83
CA GLN A 51 28.22 11.80 -6.17
C GLN A 51 28.71 13.24 -6.29
N PHE A 52 29.96 13.43 -6.70
CA PHE A 52 30.52 14.76 -6.93
C PHE A 52 30.15 15.29 -8.32
N ASN A 53 29.68 16.54 -8.38
CA ASN A 53 29.37 17.25 -9.61
C ASN A 53 30.38 18.38 -9.82
N ALA A 54 31.42 18.12 -10.61
CA ALA A 54 32.50 19.09 -10.84
C ALA A 54 32.06 20.40 -11.48
N SER A 55 31.01 20.36 -12.32
CA SER A 55 30.47 21.56 -12.98
C SER A 55 29.78 22.52 -12.01
N GLU A 56 29.26 22.00 -10.90
CA GLU A 56 28.53 22.79 -9.90
C GLU A 56 29.36 22.99 -8.62
N GLY A 57 30.47 22.26 -8.47
CA GLY A 57 31.27 22.27 -7.24
C GLY A 57 30.51 21.70 -6.03
N SER A 58 29.54 20.83 -6.27
CA SER A 58 28.60 20.31 -5.27
C SER A 58 28.66 18.77 -5.19
N PHE A 59 28.11 18.21 -4.11
CA PHE A 59 27.84 16.78 -3.99
C PHE A 59 26.33 16.54 -3.95
N THR A 60 25.87 15.53 -4.67
CA THR A 60 24.56 14.93 -4.46
C THR A 60 24.71 13.82 -3.43
N ILE A 61 23.98 13.90 -2.34
CA ILE A 61 23.90 12.84 -1.32
C ILE A 61 22.57 12.13 -1.51
N ILE A 62 22.59 10.80 -1.52
CA ILE A 62 21.40 9.94 -1.55
C ILE A 62 21.39 9.13 -0.27
N ALA A 63 20.27 9.10 0.42
CA ALA A 63 20.08 8.20 1.56
C ALA A 63 19.08 7.09 1.24
N THR A 64 19.49 5.85 1.48
CA THR A 64 18.62 4.68 1.40
C THR A 64 18.32 4.21 2.81
N VAL A 65 17.04 4.12 3.16
CA VAL A 65 16.54 3.77 4.48
C VAL A 65 15.77 2.46 4.38
N SER A 66 16.16 1.50 5.22
CA SER A 66 15.54 0.18 5.29
C SER A 66 15.14 -0.21 6.71
N ASP A 67 14.21 -1.15 6.81
CA ASP A 67 13.78 -1.76 8.06
C ASP A 67 14.69 -2.92 8.50
N GLU A 68 14.35 -3.60 9.60
CA GLU A 68 15.14 -4.69 10.17
C GLU A 68 15.21 -5.94 9.27
N ASN A 69 14.29 -6.04 8.31
CA ASN A 69 14.22 -7.12 7.33
C ASN A 69 15.01 -6.77 6.05
N GLY A 70 15.52 -5.54 5.95
CA GLY A 70 16.19 -5.02 4.76
C GLY A 70 15.23 -4.52 3.68
N GLU A 71 13.95 -4.38 3.99
CA GLU A 71 12.94 -3.84 3.07
C GLU A 71 12.94 -2.30 3.14
N ALA A 72 12.49 -1.65 2.07
CA ALA A 72 12.39 -0.19 2.04
C ALA A 72 11.35 0.30 3.04
N VAL A 73 11.68 1.36 3.79
CA VAL A 73 10.73 2.00 4.71
C VAL A 73 9.57 2.66 3.96
N ASN A 74 8.45 2.89 4.67
CA ASN A 74 7.28 3.56 4.12
C ASN A 74 7.62 4.96 3.57
N ASP A 75 6.94 5.33 2.48
CA ASP A 75 7.04 6.67 1.89
C ASP A 75 6.66 7.76 2.89
N GLY A 76 7.34 8.90 2.79
CA GLY A 76 7.16 10.03 3.71
C GLY A 76 7.90 9.89 5.04
N THR A 77 8.67 8.80 5.26
CA THR A 77 9.59 8.73 6.40
C THR A 77 10.59 9.87 6.29
N THR A 78 10.65 10.72 7.33
CA THR A 78 11.44 11.94 7.28
C THR A 78 12.92 11.65 7.54
N VAL A 79 13.77 12.02 6.59
CA VAL A 79 15.23 11.97 6.71
C VAL A 79 15.76 13.40 6.89
N VAL A 80 16.64 13.60 7.87
CA VAL A 80 17.26 14.89 8.17
C VAL A 80 18.77 14.80 7.91
N PHE A 81 19.26 15.72 7.11
CA PHE A 81 20.66 15.86 6.77
C PHE A 81 21.28 17.06 7.51
N SER A 82 22.47 16.85 8.03
CA SER A 82 23.29 17.91 8.63
C SER A 82 24.74 17.75 8.18
N SER A 83 25.39 18.86 7.82
CA SER A 83 26.83 18.89 7.55
C SER A 83 27.55 19.68 8.62
N THR A 84 28.78 19.27 8.94
CA THR A 84 29.71 20.09 9.74
C THR A 84 30.35 21.20 8.91
N THR A 85 30.39 21.05 7.57
CA THR A 85 31.00 22.02 6.63
C THR A 85 30.16 22.14 5.35
N GLY A 86 29.97 23.37 4.87
CA GLY A 86 29.19 23.63 3.65
C GLY A 86 27.67 23.64 3.90
N ASP A 87 26.93 23.98 2.86
CA ASP A 87 25.47 24.08 2.90
C ASP A 87 24.83 22.79 2.38
N ILE A 88 23.74 22.36 3.03
CA ILE A 88 22.88 21.27 2.54
C ILE A 88 21.54 21.87 2.11
N SER A 89 21.10 21.52 0.91
CA SER A 89 19.78 21.88 0.42
C SER A 89 19.21 20.78 -0.49
N PRO A 90 18.00 20.25 -0.20
CA PRO A 90 17.24 20.42 1.04
C PRO A 90 17.89 19.68 2.23
N SER A 91 17.74 20.19 3.45
CA SER A 91 18.25 19.52 4.67
C SER A 91 17.29 18.48 5.26
N GLN A 92 16.09 18.35 4.69
CA GLN A 92 15.11 17.34 5.08
C GLN A 92 14.26 16.97 3.89
N ALA A 93 13.94 15.69 3.76
CA ALA A 93 12.96 15.20 2.80
C ALA A 93 12.35 13.86 3.25
N GLY A 94 11.18 13.54 2.70
CA GLY A 94 10.51 12.26 2.92
C GLY A 94 11.02 11.21 1.94
N THR A 95 11.13 9.96 2.39
CA THR A 95 11.50 8.84 1.52
C THR A 95 10.45 8.58 0.43
N VAL A 96 10.91 8.10 -0.72
CA VAL A 96 10.11 7.48 -1.78
C VAL A 96 10.77 6.15 -2.14
N ALA A 97 10.06 5.04 -1.95
CA ALA A 97 10.61 3.69 -2.05
C ALA A 97 11.90 3.51 -1.20
N GLY A 98 11.90 4.08 0.01
CA GLY A 98 13.03 4.03 0.94
C GLY A 98 14.21 4.94 0.58
N MET A 99 14.14 5.75 -0.48
CA MET A 99 15.25 6.64 -0.89
C MET A 99 14.88 8.12 -0.78
N VAL A 100 15.89 8.98 -0.60
CA VAL A 100 15.78 10.44 -0.61
C VAL A 100 17.03 11.08 -1.22
#